data_AF-A0A0F2I147-F1
#
_entry.id   AF-A0A0F2I147-F1
#
_cell.length_a   1.000
_cell.length_b   1.000
_cell.length_c   1.000
_cell.angle_alpha   90.00
_cell.angle_beta   90.00
_cell.angle_gamma   90.00
#
_symmetry.space_group_name_H-M   'P 1'
#
loop_
_entity.id
_entity.type
_entity.pdbx_description
1 polymer ?
#
loop_
_entity_poly.entity_id
_entity_poly.type
_entity_poly.pdbx_seq_one_letter_code
_entity_poly.pdbx_strand_id
1 'polypeptide(L)'
;MCKKVRDELYNFDLHINHVSDLLLWHFDSDKEVAEYFGVSVQTVRNWKTKRNWPLSVVRLLLVMHRGYLPTTKAWRDFKIKGDVIYTPGGRAISAYDLMELDIKMSLGHNVVQFRRKKTNSRSVRYFRRFSNRALIKPK
;
A
#
# COMPACT_ATOMS: atom_id res chain seq x y z
N MET A 1 -4.69 -2.13 30.47
CA MET A 1 -4.25 -2.30 29.07
C MET A 1 -5.47 -2.43 28.17
N CYS A 2 -5.50 -1.72 27.04
CA CYS A 2 -6.64 -1.74 26.12
C CYS A 2 -6.70 -3.08 25.35
N LYS A 3 -7.90 -3.66 25.20
CA LYS A 3 -8.15 -4.89 24.42
C LYS A 3 -7.57 -4.79 23.00
N LYS A 4 -7.72 -3.63 22.37
CA LYS A 4 -7.20 -3.34 21.02
C LYS A 4 -5.69 -3.56 20.87
N VAL A 5 -4.90 -3.17 21.87
CA VAL A 5 -3.44 -3.35 21.85
C VAL A 5 -3.09 -4.83 21.92
N ARG A 6 -3.84 -5.59 22.73
CA ARG A 6 -3.64 -7.03 22.86
C ARG A 6 -3.91 -7.74 21.53
N ASP A 7 -5.06 -7.43 20.93
CA ASP A 7 -5.48 -8.01 19.66
C ASP A 7 -4.49 -7.66 18.54
N GLU A 8 -3.99 -6.42 18.51
CA GLU A 8 -2.96 -6.00 17.55
C GLU A 8 -1.69 -6.85 17.71
N LEU A 9 -1.15 -6.99 18.93
CA LEU A 9 0.06 -7.79 19.17
C LEU A 9 -0.13 -9.28 18.82
N TYR A 10 -1.27 -9.86 19.18
CA TYR A 10 -1.58 -11.25 18.82
C TYR A 10 -1.64 -11.48 17.31
N ASN A 11 -2.07 -10.49 16.52
CA ASN A 11 -2.07 -10.60 15.06
C ASN A 11 -0.67 -10.70 14.44
N PHE A 12 0.38 -10.42 15.22
CA PHE A 12 1.79 -10.52 14.87
C PHE A 12 2.54 -11.55 15.72
N ASP A 13 1.83 -12.46 16.40
CA ASP A 13 2.42 -13.50 17.27
C ASP A 13 3.29 -12.93 18.40
N LEU A 14 2.94 -11.74 18.88
CA LEU A 14 3.65 -11.04 19.94
C LEU A 14 2.82 -10.95 21.22
N HIS A 15 3.53 -10.87 22.34
CA HIS A 15 2.95 -10.64 23.65
C HIS A 15 3.37 -9.27 24.19
N ILE A 16 2.63 -8.78 25.18
CA ILE A 16 2.86 -7.45 25.77
C ILE A 16 4.28 -7.28 26.33
N ASN A 17 4.88 -8.37 26.81
CA ASN A 17 6.24 -8.36 27.34
C ASN A 17 7.26 -8.07 26.24
N HIS A 18 6.98 -8.47 25.00
CA HIS A 18 7.88 -8.30 23.86
C HIS A 18 7.90 -6.86 23.32
N VAL A 19 6.96 -6.00 23.72
CA VAL A 19 6.96 -4.59 23.27
C VAL A 19 8.20 -3.84 23.76
N SER A 20 8.66 -4.16 24.97
CA SER A 20 9.90 -3.61 25.50
C SER A 20 11.11 -4.12 24.71
N ASP A 21 11.11 -5.38 24.29
CA ASP A 21 12.19 -5.98 23.51
C ASP A 21 12.25 -5.36 22.10
N LEU A 22 11.09 -5.11 21.47
CA LEU A 22 11.01 -4.37 20.21
C LEU A 22 11.60 -2.96 20.32
N LEU A 23 11.37 -2.29 21.44
CA LEU A 23 11.97 -0.98 21.69
C LEU A 23 13.49 -1.05 21.79
N LEU A 24 14.01 -2.03 22.54
CA LEU A 24 15.45 -2.26 22.68
C LEU A 24 16.11 -2.66 21.36
N TRP A 25 15.36 -3.27 20.43
CA TRP A 25 15.85 -3.62 19.11
C TRP A 25 16.08 -2.40 18.20
N HIS A 26 15.31 -1.33 18.41
CA HIS A 26 15.26 -0.18 17.50
C HIS A 26 15.91 1.09 18.06
N PHE A 27 16.09 1.18 19.37
CA PHE A 27 16.56 2.39 20.02
C PHE A 27 17.55 2.05 21.14
N ASP A 28 18.63 2.81 21.22
CA ASP A 28 19.69 2.59 22.20
C ASP A 28 19.35 3.23 23.56
N SER A 29 18.44 4.22 23.58
CA SER A 29 18.10 4.94 24.81
C SER A 29 16.64 5.41 24.88
N ASP A 30 16.12 5.58 26.11
CA ASP A 30 14.79 6.19 26.33
C ASP A 30 14.68 7.60 25.76
N LYS A 31 15.81 8.31 25.61
CA LYS A 31 15.85 9.66 25.06
C LYS A 31 15.56 9.65 23.56
N GLU A 32 16.16 8.72 22.84
CA GLU A 32 15.93 8.51 21.41
C GLU A 32 14.48 8.09 21.13
N VAL A 33 13.93 7.20 21.97
CA VAL A 33 12.52 6.80 21.91
C VAL A 33 11.60 8.02 22.11
N ALA A 34 11.90 8.83 23.11
CA ALA A 34 11.12 10.02 23.44
C ALA A 34 11.13 11.03 22.27
N GLU A 35 12.29 11.23 21.67
CA GLU A 35 12.47 12.08 20.48
C GLU A 35 11.69 11.54 19.27
N TYR A 36 11.82 10.25 18.96
CA TYR A 36 11.13 9.60 17.84
C TYR A 36 9.61 9.70 17.95
N PHE A 37 9.05 9.47 19.15
CA PHE A 37 7.61 9.52 19.38
C PHE A 37 7.09 10.92 19.74
N GLY A 38 7.96 11.93 19.86
CA GLY A 38 7.56 13.29 20.23
C GLY A 38 6.95 13.38 21.64
N VAL A 39 7.46 12.60 22.60
CA VAL A 39 6.98 12.56 23.99
C VAL A 39 8.10 12.84 24.98
N SER A 40 7.78 12.98 26.27
CA SER A 40 8.79 13.08 27.31
C SER A 40 9.43 11.73 27.63
N VAL A 41 10.70 11.73 28.07
CA VAL A 41 11.40 10.53 28.58
C VAL A 41 10.63 9.87 29.72
N GLN A 42 10.00 10.67 30.59
CA GLN A 42 9.19 10.15 31.68
C GLN A 42 7.96 9.38 31.16
N THR A 43 7.36 9.82 30.06
CA THR A 43 6.25 9.12 29.41
C THR A 43 6.69 7.74 28.92
N VAL A 44 7.87 7.63 28.30
CA VAL A 44 8.46 6.35 27.85
C VAL A 44 8.70 5.42 29.03
N ARG A 45 9.32 5.92 30.10
CA ARG A 45 9.54 5.14 31.34
C ARG A 45 8.22 4.65 31.94
N ASN A 46 7.20 5.50 31.97
CA ASN A 46 5.87 5.12 32.45
C ASN A 46 5.25 4.01 31.60
N TRP A 47 5.43 4.01 30.28
CA TRP A 47 4.96 2.93 29.42
C TRP A 47 5.64 1.61 29.74
N LYS A 48 6.98 1.61 29.89
CA LYS A 48 7.78 0.43 30.25
C LYS A 48 7.35 -0.14 31.61
N THR A 49 7.28 0.69 32.65
CA THR A 49 6.96 0.27 34.01
C THR A 49 5.50 -0.18 34.16
N LYS A 50 4.54 0.59 33.64
CA LYS A 50 3.11 0.31 33.80
C LYS A 50 2.56 -0.64 32.73
N ARG A 51 3.38 -1.03 31.74
CA ARG A 51 2.99 -1.81 30.55
C ARG A 51 1.75 -1.24 29.86
N ASN A 52 1.62 0.09 29.86
CA ASN A 52 0.47 0.80 29.31
C ASN A 52 0.83 1.52 28.01
N TRP A 53 1.05 0.72 26.97
CA TRP A 53 1.46 1.21 25.66
C TRP A 53 0.27 1.79 24.88
N PRO A 54 0.39 3.01 24.31
CA PRO A 54 -0.58 3.52 23.36
C PRO A 54 -0.63 2.66 22.10
N LEU A 55 -1.81 2.50 21.51
CA LEU A 55 -1.99 1.71 20.28
C LEU A 55 -1.17 2.25 19.10
N SER A 56 -1.07 3.57 18.97
CA SER A 56 -0.26 4.23 17.92
C SER A 56 1.22 3.87 18.03
N VAL A 57 1.77 3.90 19.25
CA VAL A 57 3.17 3.54 19.54
C VAL A 57 3.43 2.08 19.16
N VAL A 58 2.54 1.16 19.57
CA VAL A 58 2.66 -0.26 19.21
C VAL A 58 2.61 -0.47 17.71
N ARG A 59 1.68 0.18 17.00
CA ARG A 59 1.58 0.07 15.54
C ARG A 59 2.83 0.58 14.82
N LEU A 60 3.36 1.73 15.24
CA LEU A 60 4.58 2.29 14.67
C LEU A 60 5.78 1.36 14.90
N LEU A 61 5.93 0.82 16.12
CA LEU A 61 6.96 -0.18 16.43
C LEU A 61 6.83 -1.43 15.56
N LEU A 62 5.63 -1.94 15.36
CA LEU A 62 5.39 -3.11 14.51
C LEU A 62 5.71 -2.83 13.04
N VAL A 63 5.38 -1.64 12.54
CA VAL A 63 5.74 -1.20 11.18
C VAL A 63 7.27 -1.13 11.05
N MET A 64 7.94 -0.46 11.99
CA MET A 64 9.40 -0.33 12.01
C MET A 64 10.10 -1.71 12.05
N HIS A 65 9.66 -2.59 12.95
CA HIS A 65 10.22 -3.95 13.11
C HIS A 65 10.09 -4.82 11.85
N ARG A 66 9.07 -4.56 11.03
CA ARG A 66 8.84 -5.29 9.78
C ARG A 66 9.54 -4.65 8.58
N GLY A 67 10.33 -3.60 8.79
CA GLY A 67 11.00 -2.85 7.73
C GLY A 67 10.06 -1.89 7.03
N TYR A 68 9.21 -1.18 7.78
CA TYR A 68 8.26 -0.18 7.28
C TYR A 68 7.16 -0.70 6.34
N LEU A 69 6.92 -2.03 6.36
CA LEU A 69 5.83 -2.64 5.60
C LEU A 69 4.46 -2.43 6.28
N PRO A 70 3.37 -2.29 5.50
CA PRO A 70 2.03 -2.16 6.06
C PRO A 70 1.64 -3.35 6.96
N THR A 71 0.83 -3.09 7.99
CA THR A 71 0.33 -4.09 8.94
C THR A 71 -0.81 -4.97 8.40
N THR A 72 -1.20 -4.80 7.14
CA THR A 72 -2.28 -5.60 6.55
C THR A 72 -1.82 -7.04 6.28
N LYS A 73 -2.78 -7.98 6.28
CA LYS A 73 -2.49 -9.42 6.13
C LYS A 73 -1.72 -9.77 4.85
N ALA A 74 -1.90 -9.01 3.77
CA ALA A 74 -1.22 -9.26 2.49
C ALA A 74 0.30 -9.12 2.57
N TRP A 75 0.79 -8.26 3.47
CA TRP A 75 2.22 -8.04 3.66
C TRP A 75 2.81 -8.99 4.69
N ARG A 76 2.01 -9.84 5.35
CA ARG A 76 2.49 -10.76 6.38
C ARG A 76 3.61 -11.64 5.81
N ASP A 77 4.64 -11.87 6.62
CA ASP A 77 5.84 -12.66 6.28
C ASP A 77 6.76 -12.07 5.20
N PHE A 78 6.37 -10.96 4.55
CA PHE A 78 7.33 -10.16 3.81
C PHE A 78 8.30 -9.48 4.80
N LYS A 79 9.57 -9.39 4.39
CA LYS A 79 10.64 -8.77 5.18
C LYS A 79 11.47 -7.88 4.28
N ILE A 80 11.74 -6.65 4.69
CA ILE A 80 12.75 -5.81 4.04
C ILE A 80 14.07 -5.98 4.80
N LYS A 81 15.16 -6.25 4.08
CA LYS A 81 16.53 -6.19 4.63
C LYS A 81 17.41 -5.39 3.67
N GLY A 82 17.92 -4.26 4.12
CA GLY A 82 18.56 -3.29 3.23
C GLY A 82 17.59 -2.89 2.12
N ASP A 83 18.03 -3.05 0.86
CA ASP A 83 17.26 -2.64 -0.33
C ASP A 83 16.49 -3.80 -0.99
N VAL A 84 16.34 -4.93 -0.28
CA VAL A 84 15.75 -6.16 -0.81
C VAL A 84 14.49 -6.54 -0.03
N ILE A 85 13.40 -6.79 -0.77
CA ILE A 85 12.14 -7.32 -0.26
C ILE A 85 12.18 -8.85 -0.39
N TYR A 86 12.06 -9.54 0.74
CA TYR A 86 11.90 -10.99 0.80
C TYR A 86 10.42 -11.33 0.83
N THR A 87 9.99 -12.16 -0.11
CA THR A 87 8.63 -12.73 -0.13
C THR A 87 8.51 -13.86 0.91
N PRO A 88 7.28 -14.23 1.31
CA PRO A 88 7.05 -15.38 2.19
C PRO A 88 7.60 -16.70 1.63
N GLY A 89 7.65 -16.81 0.29
CA GLY A 89 8.24 -17.96 -0.41
C GLY A 89 9.77 -17.96 -0.45
N GLY A 90 10.44 -17.02 0.23
CA GLY A 90 11.91 -16.93 0.30
C GLY A 90 12.57 -16.23 -0.89
N ARG A 91 11.77 -15.77 -1.87
CA ARG A 91 12.30 -15.04 -3.03
C ARG A 91 12.75 -13.65 -2.62
N ALA A 92 13.96 -13.27 -3.01
CA ALA A 92 14.50 -11.93 -2.87
C ALA A 92 14.12 -11.09 -4.09
N ILE A 93 13.58 -9.91 -3.87
CA ILE A 93 13.20 -8.94 -4.90
C ILE A 93 13.95 -7.66 -4.60
N SER A 94 14.88 -7.30 -5.48
CA SER A 94 15.63 -6.04 -5.42
C SER A 94 14.87 -4.90 -6.10
N ALA A 95 15.32 -3.66 -5.91
CA ALA A 95 14.82 -2.52 -6.66
C ALA A 95 14.93 -2.71 -8.18
N TYR A 96 16.01 -3.32 -8.68
CA TYR A 96 16.20 -3.60 -10.10
C TYR A 96 15.13 -4.54 -10.65
N ASP A 97 14.78 -5.60 -9.91
CA ASP A 97 13.74 -6.56 -10.31
C ASP A 97 12.36 -5.88 -10.41
N LEU A 98 12.08 -4.94 -9.50
CA LEU A 98 10.85 -4.15 -9.50
C LEU A 98 10.80 -3.15 -10.66
N MET A 99 11.93 -2.49 -10.96
CA MET A 99 12.04 -1.59 -12.12
C MET A 99 11.85 -2.35 -13.43
N GLU A 100 12.41 -3.56 -13.56
CA GLU A 100 12.18 -4.40 -14.74
C GLU A 100 10.70 -4.81 -14.86
N LEU A 101 10.06 -5.14 -13.73
CA LEU A 101 8.63 -5.44 -13.71
C LEU A 101 7.78 -4.25 -14.16
N ASP A 102 8.10 -3.04 -13.70
CA ASP A 102 7.41 -1.80 -14.11
C ASP A 102 7.57 -1.53 -15.61
N ILE A 103 8.78 -1.74 -16.16
CA ILE A 103 9.03 -1.69 -17.60
C ILE A 103 8.19 -2.74 -18.34
N LYS A 104 8.14 -3.99 -17.86
CA LYS A 104 7.33 -5.05 -18.49
C LYS A 104 5.83 -4.76 -18.46
N MET A 105 5.32 -4.24 -17.33
CA MET A 105 3.92 -3.85 -17.19
C MET A 105 3.59 -2.66 -18.10
N SER A 106 4.43 -1.63 -18.15
CA SER A 106 4.23 -0.46 -19.01
C SER A 106 4.27 -0.81 -20.51
N LEU A 107 5.14 -1.75 -20.92
CA LEU A 107 5.17 -2.27 -22.29
C LEU A 107 3.97 -3.16 -22.61
N GLY A 108 3.43 -3.90 -21.64
CA GLY A 108 2.25 -4.75 -21.80
C GLY A 108 0.92 -4.00 -21.91
N HIS A 109 0.83 -2.79 -21.37
CA HIS A 109 -0.42 -2.01 -21.31
C HIS A 109 -0.64 -1.00 -22.45
N ASN A 110 0.31 -0.83 -23.38
CA ASN A 110 0.19 0.14 -24.47
C ASN A 110 -0.49 -0.39 -25.75
N VAL A 111 -1.08 -1.59 -25.71
CA VAL A 111 -1.99 -2.05 -26.78
C VAL A 111 -3.41 -2.14 -26.23
N VAL A 112 -3.94 -1.01 -25.77
CA VAL A 112 -5.40 -0.80 -25.85
C VAL A 112 -5.71 -0.69 -27.34
N GLN A 113 -6.00 -1.81 -27.99
CA GLN A 113 -6.64 -1.76 -29.29
C GLN A 113 -7.98 -1.04 -29.07
N PHE A 114 -8.03 0.24 -29.45
CA PHE A 114 -9.29 0.94 -29.62
C PHE A 114 -10.06 0.24 -30.74
N ARG A 115 -10.76 -0.83 -30.39
CA ARG A 115 -11.69 -1.49 -31.30
C ARG A 115 -12.83 -0.52 -31.48
N ARG A 116 -12.74 0.31 -32.52
CA ARG A 116 -13.80 1.24 -32.91
C ARG A 116 -15.10 0.42 -33.00
N LYS A 117 -16.04 0.68 -32.08
CA LYS A 117 -17.37 0.06 -32.13
C LYS A 117 -17.92 0.35 -33.52
N LYS A 118 -18.15 -0.69 -34.33
CA LYS A 118 -18.74 -0.54 -35.66
C LYS A 118 -20.13 0.08 -35.42
N THR A 119 -20.28 1.36 -35.75
CA THR A 119 -21.57 2.04 -35.70
C THR A 119 -22.50 1.29 -36.65
N ASN A 120 -23.53 0.67 -36.09
CA ASN A 120 -24.53 -0.04 -36.86
C ASN A 120 -25.37 1.03 -37.57
N SER A 121 -24.91 1.47 -38.75
CA SER A 121 -25.60 2.46 -39.57
C SER A 121 -26.81 1.81 -40.25
N ARG A 122 -27.81 1.40 -39.47
CA ARG A 122 -29.11 0.91 -39.98
C ARG A 122 -30.24 1.19 -38.98
N SER A 123 -30.67 2.45 -38.92
CA SER A 123 -32.10 2.82 -38.87
C SER A 123 -32.28 4.33 -38.68
N VAL A 124 -31.89 5.15 -39.66
CA VAL A 124 -32.56 6.45 -39.84
C VAL A 124 -33.58 6.26 -40.95
N ARG A 125 -34.72 5.69 -40.56
CA ARG A 125 -35.91 5.61 -41.40
C ARG A 125 -36.76 6.83 -41.04
N TYR A 126 -36.34 8.02 -41.48
CA TYR A 126 -37.15 9.23 -41.34
C TYR A 126 -37.27 9.95 -42.69
N PHE A 127 -38.52 9.96 -43.16
CA PHE A 127 -39.13 10.85 -44.15
C PHE A 127 -38.67 10.80 -45.62
N ARG A 128 -39.34 9.92 -46.37
CA ARG A 128 -39.90 10.29 -47.67
C ARG A 128 -40.84 11.48 -47.47
N ARG A 129 -40.54 12.63 -48.08
CA ARG A 129 -41.48 13.59 -48.71
C ARG A 129 -40.68 14.85 -49.01
N PHE A 130 -40.21 14.96 -50.25
CA PHE A 130 -40.50 16.07 -51.14
C PHE A 130 -39.89 15.71 -52.49
N SER A 131 -40.76 15.22 -53.36
CA SER A 131 -40.55 15.15 -54.80
C SER A 131 -40.37 16.56 -55.36
N ASN A 132 -39.48 16.66 -56.35
CA ASN A 132 -39.41 17.71 -57.35
C ASN A 132 -38.94 19.08 -56.86
N ARG A 133 -37.68 19.42 -57.16
CA ARG A 133 -37.33 20.66 -57.87
C ARG A 133 -35.95 20.52 -58.53
N ALA A 134 -35.89 21.07 -59.74
CA ALA A 134 -35.02 20.69 -60.84
C ALA A 134 -33.54 21.11 -60.71
N LEU A 135 -32.71 20.41 -61.48
CA LEU A 135 -31.30 20.67 -61.77
C LEU A 135 -31.10 21.98 -62.54
N ILE A 136 -30.15 22.82 -62.11
CA ILE A 136 -29.40 23.74 -62.97
C ILE A 136 -27.95 23.80 -62.46
N LYS A 137 -26.97 23.42 -63.29
CA LYS A 137 -25.55 23.75 -63.08
C LYS A 137 -25.22 25.02 -63.86
N PRO A 138 -24.70 26.08 -63.24
CA PRO A 138 -24.12 27.19 -64.00
C PRO A 138 -22.69 26.87 -64.46
N LYS A 139 -22.35 27.45 -65.62
CA LYS A 139 -21.05 27.39 -66.30
C LYS A 139 -20.01 28.25 -65.58
#